data_AF-A0AAU5CA50-F1
#
_entry.id   AF-A0AAU5CA50-F1
#
_cell.length_a   1.000
_cell.length_b   1.000
_cell.length_c   1.000
_cell.angle_alpha   90.00
_cell.angle_beta   90.00
_cell.angle_gamma   90.00
#
_symmetry.space_group_name_H-M   'P 1'
#
loop_
_entity.id
_entity.type
_entity.pdbx_description
1 polymer ?
#
loop_
_entity_poly.entity_id
_entity_poly.type
_entity_poly.pdbx_seq_one_letter_code
_entity_poly.pdbx_strand_id
1 'polypeptide(L)'
;MVEGSMTQGAGQEPVVRTATLRDFRVPPYARVPVQGHATEPTSTEPLPVLPPAGPAPAERAPTAAPAPVPPAAPPAAAPAAPAPVVPAAPVAAPVVPAAPVAAPVVPATPAPTAPAPAEPTLHLGRRLTAPAYPAAAGSSIVSVATGHPGNAFPEGGMPEGYTPTERDLPVINRGDTVQVPVTPEPGPAAEPAVAGGEGPGPLFVVGDVHGYLDELVAALRAQGLIDENGGWAAGNARLWFLGDFTDRGPDGIGVIDLVMRLSAEAAAAGGYCKALMGNHELLLIGAKRFGDTPVNSGAGTATFQAAWLLNGGQKHDMDRLQDVHLQWMSRLDAVVLEDDHLLLHSDTTEYLEYGETIEDVNDTVHEILNRNDADEVWDVFRKFTKRFAFRDDGGPQAVQELLSTYGGHRVVHGHSPIPYLLGQVGTEDSEGNSGPNVDGPHVYADGLAIAMDGGVTMAGKLLVVQLPLNG
;
A
#
# COMPACT_ATOMS: atom_id res chain seq x y z
N MET A 1 58.16 16.64 -55.68
CA MET A 1 59.14 15.53 -55.59
C MET A 1 58.99 14.93 -54.21
N VAL A 2 58.28 13.80 -54.09
CA VAL A 2 58.82 12.42 -54.25
C VAL A 2 59.62 12.09 -52.98
N GLU A 3 58.99 11.45 -51.98
CA GLU A 3 58.97 10.00 -51.66
C GLU A 3 59.82 9.80 -50.38
N GLY A 4 59.61 8.84 -49.49
CA GLY A 4 58.76 7.65 -49.36
C GLY A 4 59.03 7.07 -47.95
N SER A 5 58.06 6.40 -47.29
CA SER A 5 57.92 4.93 -47.24
C SER A 5 59.04 4.25 -46.42
N MET A 6 58.89 3.33 -45.47
CA MET A 6 57.86 2.40 -44.97
C MET A 6 58.36 1.97 -43.55
N THR A 7 57.58 1.46 -42.59
CA THR A 7 57.20 0.04 -42.45
C THR A 7 56.23 -0.20 -41.27
N GLN A 8 55.45 -1.27 -41.42
CA GLN A 8 54.41 -1.92 -40.60
C GLN A 8 54.88 -2.36 -39.19
N GLY A 9 54.06 -2.71 -38.18
CA GLY A 9 52.60 -2.88 -38.09
C GLY A 9 52.15 -3.48 -36.73
N ALA A 10 50.85 -3.83 -36.67
CA ALA A 10 50.14 -4.76 -35.79
C ALA A 10 49.96 -4.47 -34.28
N GLY A 11 48.68 -4.51 -33.83
CA GLY A 11 48.26 -4.61 -32.43
C GLY A 11 46.83 -4.12 -32.19
N GLN A 12 45.82 -4.98 -32.36
CA GLN A 12 44.41 -4.75 -31.98
C GLN A 12 44.18 -5.15 -30.51
N GLU A 13 43.41 -4.33 -29.78
CA GLU A 13 42.42 -4.67 -28.74
C GLU A 13 41.47 -3.44 -28.61
N PRO A 14 40.16 -3.60 -28.35
CA PRO A 14 39.15 -2.60 -28.74
C PRO A 14 38.80 -1.60 -27.62
N VAL A 15 38.80 -0.31 -27.98
CA VAL A 15 38.30 0.81 -27.17
C VAL A 15 36.77 0.83 -27.18
N VAL A 16 36.16 0.76 -26.00
CA VAL A 16 34.72 0.88 -25.77
C VAL A 16 34.23 2.27 -26.21
N ARG A 17 33.23 2.28 -27.09
CA ARG A 17 32.62 3.47 -27.67
C ARG A 17 31.57 4.08 -26.74
N THR A 18 31.78 5.34 -26.38
CA THR A 18 30.77 6.26 -25.85
C THR A 18 29.76 6.61 -26.95
N ALA A 19 28.47 6.45 -26.69
CA ALA A 19 27.39 6.87 -27.58
C ALA A 19 26.53 7.96 -26.91
N THR A 20 26.82 9.19 -27.33
CA THR A 20 25.91 10.29 -27.69
C THR A 20 24.53 10.40 -27.01
N LEU A 21 24.39 11.49 -26.22
CA LEU A 21 23.14 12.18 -25.89
C LEU A 21 22.18 12.24 -27.09
N ARG A 22 20.91 11.90 -26.85
CA ARG A 22 19.78 12.29 -27.70
C ARG A 22 18.85 13.18 -26.89
N ASP A 23 18.83 14.45 -27.25
CA ASP A 23 17.83 15.44 -26.83
C ASP A 23 16.42 14.99 -27.24
N PHE A 24 15.54 14.81 -26.25
CA PHE A 24 14.09 14.74 -26.47
C PHE A 24 13.47 16.07 -26.06
N ARG A 25 13.35 16.99 -27.04
CA ARG A 25 12.45 18.15 -26.93
C ARG A 25 11.03 17.72 -27.28
N VAL A 26 10.12 17.85 -26.33
CA VAL A 26 8.68 17.70 -26.53
C VAL A 26 8.14 18.93 -27.30
N PRO A 27 7.32 18.77 -28.36
CA PRO A 27 6.74 19.92 -29.06
C PRO A 27 5.60 20.57 -28.24
N PRO A 28 5.47 21.91 -28.22
CA PRO A 28 4.32 22.58 -27.62
C PRO A 28 3.08 22.40 -28.52
N TYR A 29 1.96 21.99 -27.93
CA TYR A 29 0.68 21.86 -28.62
C TYR A 29 0.23 23.19 -29.23
N ALA A 30 -0.07 23.14 -30.54
CA ALA A 30 -0.58 24.25 -31.31
C ALA A 30 -1.99 24.62 -30.86
N ARG A 31 -2.18 25.90 -30.54
CA ARG A 31 -3.48 26.55 -30.33
C ARG A 31 -4.28 26.50 -31.65
N VAL A 32 -5.44 25.88 -31.63
CA VAL A 32 -6.43 25.96 -32.72
C VAL A 32 -7.18 27.30 -32.58
N PRO A 33 -7.26 28.15 -33.62
CA PRO A 33 -8.10 29.35 -33.58
C PRO A 33 -9.57 28.98 -33.78
N VAL A 34 -10.42 29.49 -32.90
CA VAL A 34 -11.87 29.61 -33.11
C VAL A 34 -12.10 30.62 -34.22
N GLN A 35 -12.72 30.22 -35.34
CA GLN A 35 -13.23 31.12 -36.37
C GLN A 35 -14.75 31.05 -36.40
N GLY A 36 -15.34 32.24 -36.26
CA GLY A 36 -16.77 32.47 -36.12
C GLY A 36 -17.57 32.32 -37.42
N HIS A 37 -18.88 32.32 -37.19
CA HIS A 37 -19.95 32.29 -38.17
C HIS A 37 -19.77 33.25 -39.35
N ALA A 38 -19.96 32.73 -40.56
CA ALA A 38 -20.54 33.46 -41.68
C ALA A 38 -21.36 32.51 -42.56
N THR A 39 -22.53 33.00 -42.95
CA THR A 39 -23.66 32.33 -43.61
C THR A 39 -23.56 32.33 -45.14
N GLU A 40 -24.08 31.25 -45.75
CA GLU A 40 -24.65 31.08 -47.11
C GLU A 40 -23.75 31.00 -48.37
N PRO A 41 -24.24 30.44 -49.51
CA PRO A 41 -25.39 29.54 -49.72
C PRO A 41 -25.06 28.25 -50.51
N THR A 42 -26.07 27.39 -50.56
CA THR A 42 -26.17 26.07 -51.21
C THR A 42 -26.04 26.10 -52.74
N SER A 43 -25.29 25.13 -53.28
CA SER A 43 -25.43 24.70 -54.67
C SER A 43 -25.23 23.18 -54.79
N THR A 44 -26.17 22.59 -55.52
CA THR A 44 -26.43 21.16 -55.75
C THR A 44 -25.60 20.62 -56.92
N GLU A 45 -24.90 19.50 -56.73
CA GLU A 45 -24.66 18.48 -57.78
C GLU A 45 -24.45 17.07 -57.15
N PRO A 46 -24.95 15.99 -57.77
CA PRO A 46 -24.89 14.64 -57.20
C PRO A 46 -23.61 13.88 -57.60
N LEU A 47 -23.04 13.13 -56.64
CA LEU A 47 -21.91 12.21 -56.85
C LEU A 47 -22.37 10.89 -57.52
N PRO A 48 -21.52 10.24 -58.33
CA PRO A 48 -21.87 9.01 -59.05
C PRO A 48 -21.87 7.76 -58.15
N VAL A 49 -22.86 6.90 -58.38
CA VAL A 49 -23.08 5.61 -57.72
C VAL A 49 -22.11 4.54 -58.27
N LEU A 50 -21.34 3.91 -57.38
CA LEU A 50 -20.53 2.72 -57.69
C LEU A 50 -21.41 1.45 -57.67
N PRO A 51 -21.24 0.50 -58.61
CA PRO A 51 -22.00 -0.75 -58.63
C PRO A 51 -21.53 -1.74 -57.55
N PRO A 52 -22.39 -2.66 -57.10
CA PRO A 52 -22.09 -3.59 -56.00
C PRO A 52 -21.04 -4.63 -56.41
N ALA A 53 -20.11 -4.92 -55.50
CA ALA A 53 -19.12 -5.98 -55.63
C ALA A 53 -19.80 -7.37 -55.66
N GLY A 54 -19.44 -8.18 -56.64
CA GLY A 54 -19.86 -9.59 -56.75
C GLY A 54 -19.24 -10.47 -55.65
N PRO A 55 -19.77 -11.69 -55.43
CA PRO A 55 -19.38 -12.54 -54.32
C PRO A 55 -17.97 -13.11 -54.50
N ALA A 56 -17.16 -13.03 -53.44
CA ALA A 56 -15.83 -13.61 -53.36
C ALA A 56 -15.87 -15.16 -53.33
N PRO A 57 -14.88 -15.86 -53.90
CA PRO A 57 -14.83 -17.32 -53.89
C PRO A 57 -14.50 -17.88 -52.50
N ALA A 58 -15.08 -19.04 -52.18
CA ALA A 58 -14.86 -19.76 -50.94
C ALA A 58 -13.41 -20.23 -50.79
N GLU A 59 -12.71 -19.72 -49.78
CA GLU A 59 -11.41 -20.25 -49.35
C GLU A 59 -11.58 -21.52 -48.50
N ARG A 60 -10.75 -22.51 -48.83
CA ARG A 60 -10.66 -23.82 -48.17
C ARG A 60 -10.12 -23.66 -46.74
N ALA A 61 -10.71 -24.42 -45.81
CA ALA A 61 -10.22 -24.59 -44.45
C ALA A 61 -8.75 -25.08 -44.42
N PRO A 62 -7.92 -24.60 -43.48
CA PRO A 62 -6.57 -25.11 -43.30
C PRO A 62 -6.61 -26.51 -42.66
N THR A 63 -5.86 -27.43 -43.24
CA THR A 63 -5.60 -28.76 -42.70
C THR A 63 -4.80 -28.67 -41.41
N ALA A 64 -5.27 -29.35 -40.36
CA ALA A 64 -4.60 -29.45 -39.06
C ALA A 64 -3.20 -30.10 -39.18
N ALA A 65 -2.21 -29.50 -38.52
CA ALA A 65 -0.90 -30.10 -38.30
C ALA A 65 -0.99 -31.26 -37.29
N PRO A 66 -0.17 -32.32 -37.41
CA PRO A 66 -0.19 -33.41 -36.44
C PRO A 66 0.42 -32.97 -35.10
N ALA A 67 -0.17 -33.43 -34.00
CA ALA A 67 0.28 -33.18 -32.64
C ALA A 67 1.69 -33.77 -32.38
N PRO A 68 2.50 -33.14 -31.50
CA PRO A 68 3.81 -33.66 -31.14
C PRO A 68 3.70 -34.96 -30.32
N VAL A 69 4.54 -35.93 -30.65
CA VAL A 69 4.71 -37.19 -29.91
C VAL A 69 5.41 -36.90 -28.56
N PRO A 70 4.93 -37.41 -27.42
CA PRO A 70 5.60 -37.20 -26.14
C PRO A 70 6.94 -37.96 -26.10
N PRO A 71 7.98 -37.42 -25.42
CA PRO A 71 9.26 -38.11 -25.30
C PRO A 71 9.13 -39.40 -24.48
N ALA A 72 9.88 -40.42 -24.90
CA ALA A 72 9.93 -41.71 -24.24
C ALA A 72 10.42 -41.60 -22.78
N ALA A 73 9.76 -42.32 -21.88
CA ALA A 73 10.14 -42.40 -20.47
C ALA A 73 11.57 -42.98 -20.31
N PRO A 74 12.37 -42.47 -19.36
CA PRO A 74 13.68 -43.04 -19.06
C PRO A 74 13.54 -44.45 -18.45
N PRO A 75 14.54 -45.34 -18.63
CA PRO A 75 14.48 -46.69 -18.10
C PRO A 75 14.49 -46.68 -16.57
N ALA A 76 13.69 -47.58 -15.97
CA ALA A 76 13.58 -47.75 -14.53
C ALA A 76 14.95 -48.04 -13.89
N ALA A 77 15.31 -47.26 -12.87
CA ALA A 77 16.48 -47.52 -12.04
C ALA A 77 16.31 -48.85 -11.27
N ALA A 78 17.38 -49.64 -11.23
CA ALA A 78 17.44 -50.87 -10.45
C ALA A 78 17.21 -50.58 -8.94
N PRO A 79 16.58 -51.50 -8.18
CA PRO A 79 16.29 -51.27 -6.78
C PRO A 79 17.58 -51.19 -5.97
N ALA A 80 17.74 -50.08 -5.23
CA ALA A 80 18.83 -49.88 -4.29
C ALA A 80 18.76 -50.92 -3.15
N ALA A 81 19.92 -51.45 -2.76
CA ALA A 81 20.06 -52.31 -1.60
C ALA A 81 19.60 -51.60 -0.31
N PRO A 82 18.97 -52.30 0.65
CA PRO A 82 18.48 -51.68 1.87
C PRO A 82 19.63 -51.16 2.73
N ALA A 83 19.49 -49.93 3.23
CA ALA A 83 20.41 -49.32 4.19
C ALA A 83 20.47 -50.12 5.51
N PRO A 84 21.61 -50.12 6.23
CA PRO A 84 21.72 -50.81 7.50
C PRO A 84 20.80 -50.19 8.55
N VAL A 85 20.03 -51.05 9.24
CA VAL A 85 19.15 -50.69 10.35
C VAL A 85 20.01 -50.22 11.53
N VAL A 86 19.92 -48.94 11.88
CA VAL A 86 20.43 -48.41 13.14
C VAL A 86 19.41 -48.76 14.24
N PRO A 87 19.81 -49.42 15.35
CA PRO A 87 18.86 -49.73 16.40
C PRO A 87 18.37 -48.44 17.08
N ALA A 88 17.05 -48.30 17.17
CA ALA A 88 16.41 -47.22 17.91
C ALA A 88 16.81 -47.28 19.39
N ALA A 89 17.18 -46.13 19.96
CA ALA A 89 17.33 -45.96 21.40
C ALA A 89 16.00 -46.27 22.11
N PRO A 90 16.01 -46.83 23.33
CA PRO A 90 14.80 -47.23 24.02
C PRO A 90 13.91 -46.01 24.31
N VAL A 91 12.68 -46.07 23.83
CA VAL A 91 11.61 -45.12 24.15
C VAL A 91 11.29 -45.27 25.63
N ALA A 92 11.48 -44.20 26.41
CA ALA A 92 11.03 -44.13 27.79
C ALA A 92 9.49 -44.21 27.83
N ALA A 93 8.96 -45.11 28.66
CA ALA A 93 7.53 -45.26 28.90
C ALA A 93 6.91 -43.95 29.43
N PRO A 94 5.63 -43.65 29.13
CA PRO A 94 4.97 -42.46 29.65
C PRO A 94 4.86 -42.55 31.18
N VAL A 95 5.35 -41.51 31.86
CA VAL A 95 5.16 -41.30 33.29
C VAL A 95 3.71 -40.89 33.51
N VAL A 96 2.94 -41.77 34.17
CA VAL A 96 1.59 -41.48 34.66
C VAL A 96 1.71 -40.57 35.89
N PRO A 97 1.11 -39.36 35.91
CA PRO A 97 1.08 -38.56 37.13
C PRO A 97 0.17 -39.21 38.17
N ALA A 98 0.71 -39.36 39.40
CA ALA A 98 -0.01 -39.89 40.54
C ALA A 98 -1.18 -38.97 40.96
N ALA A 99 -2.30 -39.58 41.34
CA ALA A 99 -3.48 -38.89 41.84
C ALA A 99 -3.18 -38.11 43.15
N PRO A 100 -3.71 -36.89 43.33
CA PRO A 100 -3.51 -36.15 44.57
C PRO A 100 -4.31 -36.76 45.73
N VAL A 101 -3.61 -36.93 46.85
CA VAL A 101 -4.17 -37.33 48.16
C VAL A 101 -5.03 -36.19 48.71
N ALA A 102 -6.22 -36.51 49.19
CA ALA A 102 -7.19 -35.58 49.75
C ALA A 102 -6.67 -34.90 51.04
N ALA A 103 -6.80 -33.57 51.10
CA ALA A 103 -6.61 -32.75 52.30
C ALA A 103 -7.98 -32.44 52.95
N PRO A 104 -8.04 -32.17 54.28
CA PRO A 104 -9.26 -32.24 55.06
C PRO A 104 -10.19 -31.03 54.85
N VAL A 105 -11.50 -31.32 54.91
CA VAL A 105 -12.62 -30.37 54.80
C VAL A 105 -12.71 -29.51 56.07
N VAL A 106 -12.75 -28.19 55.89
CA VAL A 106 -13.11 -27.18 56.91
C VAL A 106 -14.40 -26.49 56.45
N PRO A 107 -15.41 -26.28 57.32
CA PRO A 107 -16.72 -25.79 56.89
C PRO A 107 -16.71 -24.30 56.54
N ALA A 108 -17.33 -23.96 55.40
CA ALA A 108 -17.51 -22.59 54.93
C ALA A 108 -18.71 -21.90 55.59
N THR A 109 -18.50 -20.67 56.05
CA THR A 109 -19.51 -19.66 56.41
C THR A 109 -20.17 -19.06 55.15
N PRO A 110 -21.46 -18.67 55.19
CA PRO A 110 -22.19 -18.24 54.00
C PRO A 110 -21.89 -16.78 53.61
N ALA A 111 -21.73 -16.53 52.30
CA ALA A 111 -21.68 -15.21 51.68
C ALA A 111 -23.08 -14.80 51.14
N PRO A 112 -23.38 -13.50 51.01
CA PRO A 112 -24.74 -12.99 50.79
C PRO A 112 -25.23 -13.14 49.35
N THR A 113 -26.55 -13.35 49.22
CA THR A 113 -27.32 -13.50 47.99
C THR A 113 -27.44 -12.20 47.18
N ALA A 114 -27.07 -12.24 45.90
CA ALA A 114 -27.45 -11.27 44.87
C ALA A 114 -28.77 -11.68 44.19
N PRO A 115 -29.63 -10.74 43.75
CA PRO A 115 -30.94 -11.05 43.18
C PRO A 115 -30.87 -11.48 41.70
N ALA A 116 -31.84 -12.32 41.30
CA ALA A 116 -32.01 -12.87 39.96
C ALA A 116 -32.45 -11.81 38.90
N PRO A 117 -32.16 -12.04 37.61
CA PRO A 117 -32.54 -11.13 36.52
C PRO A 117 -34.06 -11.18 36.23
N ALA A 118 -34.65 -10.02 35.96
CA ALA A 118 -36.04 -9.87 35.55
C ALA A 118 -36.20 -10.13 34.04
N GLU A 119 -37.23 -10.88 33.65
CA GLU A 119 -37.68 -11.03 32.26
C GLU A 119 -38.24 -9.71 31.69
N PRO A 120 -37.99 -9.37 30.42
CA PRO A 120 -38.61 -8.19 29.79
C PRO A 120 -40.07 -8.49 29.42
N THR A 121 -40.99 -7.82 30.11
CA THR A 121 -42.42 -7.80 29.79
C THR A 121 -42.71 -6.82 28.65
N LEU A 122 -43.40 -7.32 27.63
CA LEU A 122 -43.91 -6.60 26.46
C LEU A 122 -45.08 -5.68 26.86
N HIS A 123 -44.91 -4.35 26.75
CA HIS A 123 -46.01 -3.39 26.90
C HIS A 123 -46.25 -2.60 25.60
N LEU A 124 -47.40 -2.88 24.99
CA LEU A 124 -47.98 -2.23 23.83
C LEU A 124 -48.50 -0.82 24.21
N GLY A 125 -47.75 0.22 23.83
CA GLY A 125 -48.09 1.63 24.04
C GLY A 125 -48.58 2.34 22.77
N ARG A 126 -49.91 2.40 22.64
CA ARG A 126 -50.76 3.46 22.06
C ARG A 126 -50.17 4.40 20.97
N ARG A 127 -50.75 4.29 19.76
CA ARG A 127 -50.66 5.21 18.61
C ARG A 127 -50.84 6.68 19.01
N LEU A 128 -49.95 7.54 18.51
CA LEU A 128 -50.21 8.97 18.32
C LEU A 128 -50.45 9.24 16.83
N THR A 129 -51.56 9.93 16.57
CA THR A 129 -52.13 10.29 15.29
C THR A 129 -51.34 11.39 14.58
N ALA A 130 -50.98 11.18 13.32
CA ALA A 130 -50.52 12.22 12.40
C ALA A 130 -51.69 13.12 11.96
N PRO A 131 -51.49 14.43 11.72
CA PRO A 131 -52.51 15.27 11.10
C PRO A 131 -52.52 15.08 9.58
N ALA A 132 -53.71 14.98 9.02
CA ALA A 132 -54.00 14.95 7.59
C ALA A 132 -54.33 16.36 7.08
N TYR A 133 -53.91 16.70 5.86
CA TYR A 133 -54.52 17.70 4.95
C TYR A 133 -54.00 17.47 3.51
N PRO A 134 -54.70 17.94 2.45
CA PRO A 134 -55.32 17.04 1.48
C PRO A 134 -54.70 17.09 0.07
N ALA A 135 -55.14 16.15 -0.77
CA ALA A 135 -54.80 16.00 -2.17
C ALA A 135 -55.33 17.14 -3.07
N ALA A 136 -54.57 17.47 -4.12
CA ALA A 136 -55.07 18.06 -5.36
C ALA A 136 -54.22 17.59 -6.56
N ALA A 137 -54.91 17.46 -7.70
CA ALA A 137 -54.55 16.71 -8.91
C ALA A 137 -53.59 17.43 -9.88
N GLY A 138 -53.05 16.63 -10.82
CA GLY A 138 -52.49 17.06 -12.12
C GLY A 138 -51.29 16.20 -12.53
N SER A 139 -51.47 15.17 -13.38
CA SER A 139 -51.16 15.20 -14.84
C SER A 139 -49.65 15.26 -15.14
N SER A 140 -49.01 14.45 -15.99
CA SER A 140 -49.42 13.46 -16.98
C SER A 140 -48.20 12.61 -17.39
N ILE A 141 -48.48 11.42 -17.92
CA ILE A 141 -47.56 10.52 -18.60
C ILE A 141 -46.93 11.20 -19.83
N VAL A 142 -45.61 11.06 -20.01
CA VAL A 142 -44.97 10.93 -21.33
C VAL A 142 -43.88 9.87 -21.24
N SER A 143 -44.01 8.83 -22.06
CA SER A 143 -42.97 7.84 -22.36
C SER A 143 -42.78 7.88 -23.86
N VAL A 144 -41.60 8.31 -24.37
CA VAL A 144 -41.06 7.87 -25.67
C VAL A 144 -39.53 8.06 -25.71
N ALA A 145 -38.84 6.91 -25.85
CA ALA A 145 -37.66 6.58 -26.66
C ALA A 145 -36.25 7.23 -26.46
N THR A 146 -35.30 6.29 -26.27
CA THR A 146 -33.98 6.16 -26.94
C THR A 146 -33.00 7.33 -26.89
N GLY A 147 -31.92 7.13 -26.13
CA GLY A 147 -30.66 7.85 -26.28
C GLY A 147 -29.80 7.74 -25.02
N HIS A 148 -28.71 6.97 -25.09
CA HIS A 148 -27.60 7.05 -24.14
C HIS A 148 -27.03 8.48 -24.12
N PRO A 149 -26.61 9.00 -22.96
CA PRO A 149 -25.48 9.93 -22.97
C PRO A 149 -24.49 9.59 -21.86
N GLY A 150 -23.61 8.62 -22.14
CA GLY A 150 -22.28 8.61 -21.55
C GLY A 150 -21.41 9.56 -22.37
N ASN A 151 -21.49 10.85 -22.05
CA ASN A 151 -20.56 11.94 -22.40
C ASN A 151 -21.28 13.28 -22.20
N ALA A 152 -21.33 13.74 -20.97
CA ALA A 152 -21.65 15.13 -20.64
C ALA A 152 -20.75 15.54 -19.47
N PHE A 153 -19.67 16.28 -19.77
CA PHE A 153 -18.99 17.06 -18.75
C PHE A 153 -19.93 18.20 -18.34
N PRO A 154 -20.25 18.40 -17.05
CA PRO A 154 -20.96 19.60 -16.64
C PRO A 154 -19.99 20.78 -16.77
N GLU A 155 -20.31 21.77 -17.61
CA GLU A 155 -19.87 23.14 -17.39
C GLU A 155 -20.59 23.63 -16.12
N GLY A 156 -19.96 23.46 -14.97
CA GLY A 156 -20.49 23.89 -13.68
C GLY A 156 -19.44 23.68 -12.60
N GLY A 157 -19.06 24.76 -11.91
CA GLY A 157 -17.96 24.81 -10.96
C GLY A 157 -18.04 23.75 -9.85
N MET A 158 -16.86 23.46 -9.31
CA MET A 158 -16.63 22.52 -8.21
C MET A 158 -17.56 22.78 -7.02
N PRO A 159 -18.06 21.75 -6.33
CA PRO A 159 -18.88 21.91 -5.13
C PRO A 159 -18.09 22.65 -4.03
N GLU A 160 -18.76 23.60 -3.38
CA GLU A 160 -18.20 24.39 -2.28
C GLU A 160 -17.84 23.48 -1.10
N GLY A 161 -16.55 23.42 -0.73
CA GLY A 161 -16.03 22.57 0.35
C GLY A 161 -15.11 21.41 -0.09
N TYR A 162 -14.85 21.26 -1.40
CA TYR A 162 -13.84 20.33 -1.92
C TYR A 162 -12.67 21.11 -2.54
N THR A 163 -11.50 21.05 -1.91
CA THR A 163 -10.26 21.66 -2.42
C THR A 163 -9.18 20.60 -2.67
N PRO A 164 -8.99 20.18 -3.93
CA PRO A 164 -7.70 19.68 -4.38
C PRO A 164 -6.73 20.87 -4.43
N THR A 165 -5.85 20.97 -3.42
CA THR A 165 -4.64 21.82 -3.39
C THR A 165 -4.76 23.23 -4.01
N GLU A 166 -5.16 24.25 -3.23
CA GLU A 166 -4.70 25.65 -3.37
C GLU A 166 -5.00 26.39 -2.04
N ARG A 167 -3.98 26.85 -1.29
CA ARG A 167 -3.21 28.12 -1.34
C ARG A 167 -3.91 29.30 -0.64
N ASP A 168 -3.70 29.38 0.67
CA ASP A 168 -3.64 30.66 1.39
C ASP A 168 -2.61 30.54 2.53
N LEU A 169 -1.42 31.13 2.34
CA LEU A 169 -0.34 31.14 3.32
C LEU A 169 0.00 32.59 3.69
N PRO A 170 -0.05 32.98 4.97
CA PRO A 170 0.51 34.25 5.41
C PRO A 170 2.04 34.21 5.38
N VAL A 171 2.65 35.26 4.82
CA VAL A 171 4.10 35.48 4.75
C VAL A 171 4.65 35.77 6.14
N ILE A 172 5.58 34.95 6.63
CA ILE A 172 6.44 35.27 7.79
C ILE A 172 7.89 35.30 7.31
N ASN A 173 8.57 36.42 7.56
CA ASN A 173 9.95 36.64 7.12
C ASN A 173 10.95 35.84 7.95
N ARG A 174 11.98 35.28 7.28
CA ARG A 174 13.14 34.62 7.89
C ARG A 174 13.91 35.58 8.79
N GLY A 175 13.97 35.29 10.09
CA GLY A 175 14.81 36.00 11.06
C GLY A 175 15.02 35.30 12.40
N ASP A 176 14.07 34.48 12.86
CA ASP A 176 13.98 34.16 14.30
C ASP A 176 14.22 32.69 14.70
N THR A 177 15.08 31.95 14.00
CA THR A 177 15.47 30.60 14.48
C THR A 177 16.99 30.41 14.53
N VAL A 178 17.48 30.14 15.73
CA VAL A 178 18.88 29.82 16.04
C VAL A 178 19.17 28.39 15.58
N GLN A 179 20.10 28.23 14.64
CA GLN A 179 20.56 26.94 14.14
C GLN A 179 21.76 26.45 14.95
N VAL A 180 21.69 25.23 15.49
CA VAL A 180 22.83 24.55 16.14
C VAL A 180 23.35 23.48 15.17
N PRO A 181 24.61 23.55 14.68
CA PRO A 181 25.14 22.56 13.77
C PRO A 181 25.59 21.31 14.55
N VAL A 182 25.00 20.15 14.24
CA VAL A 182 25.51 18.84 14.65
C VAL A 182 26.15 18.19 13.43
N THR A 183 27.42 17.82 13.56
CA THR A 183 28.18 17.12 12.51
C THR A 183 28.24 15.64 12.91
N PRO A 184 27.64 14.70 12.16
CA PRO A 184 27.78 13.29 12.47
C PRO A 184 29.13 12.77 11.94
N GLU A 185 29.93 12.17 12.82
CA GLU A 185 31.10 11.39 12.40
C GLU A 185 30.69 10.02 11.85
N PRO A 186 31.41 9.48 10.86
CA PRO A 186 31.13 8.16 10.28
C PRO A 186 31.50 7.04 11.26
N GLY A 187 30.50 6.30 11.73
CA GLY A 187 30.68 5.07 12.50
C GLY A 187 31.24 3.92 11.64
N PRO A 188 32.03 3.00 12.22
CA PRO A 188 32.61 1.88 11.48
C PRO A 188 31.52 0.89 11.00
N ALA A 189 31.76 0.30 9.82
CA ALA A 189 30.91 -0.70 9.20
C ALA A 189 30.64 -1.89 10.16
N ALA A 190 29.36 -2.26 10.29
CA ALA A 190 28.94 -3.38 11.12
C ALA A 190 29.47 -4.71 10.55
N GLU A 191 30.17 -5.47 11.38
CA GLU A 191 30.54 -6.87 11.11
C GLU A 191 29.30 -7.78 11.12
N PRO A 192 29.30 -8.92 10.39
CA PRO A 192 28.16 -9.83 10.33
C PRO A 192 27.85 -10.38 11.73
N ALA A 193 26.62 -10.13 12.19
CA ALA A 193 26.14 -10.54 13.50
C ALA A 193 26.26 -12.06 13.68
N VAL A 194 27.11 -12.45 14.63
CA VAL A 194 27.23 -13.82 15.11
C VAL A 194 25.92 -14.18 15.82
N ALA A 195 25.28 -15.28 15.40
CA ALA A 195 24.12 -15.85 16.09
C ALA A 195 24.52 -16.24 17.53
N GLY A 196 24.17 -15.41 18.51
CA GLY A 196 24.56 -15.66 19.90
C GLY A 196 23.99 -14.73 20.99
N GLY A 197 22.99 -13.90 20.69
CA GLY A 197 22.29 -13.11 21.72
C GLY A 197 21.02 -13.80 22.20
N GLU A 198 20.81 -13.92 23.52
CA GLU A 198 19.60 -14.50 24.14
C GLU A 198 18.32 -13.63 24.00
N GLY A 199 18.31 -12.65 23.08
CA GLY A 199 17.18 -11.76 22.83
C GLY A 199 16.55 -11.96 21.45
N PRO A 200 15.35 -11.39 21.22
CA PRO A 200 14.81 -11.31 19.86
C PRO A 200 15.82 -10.58 18.96
N GLY A 201 15.91 -11.01 17.70
CA GLY A 201 16.80 -10.36 16.72
C GLY A 201 16.43 -8.89 16.50
N PRO A 202 17.31 -8.12 15.83
CA PRO A 202 17.10 -6.67 15.64
C PRO A 202 15.79 -6.39 14.89
N LEU A 203 15.07 -5.35 15.33
CA LEU A 203 13.83 -4.88 14.70
C LEU A 203 14.14 -3.80 13.68
N PHE A 204 13.60 -3.94 12.47
CA PHE A 204 13.68 -2.97 11.39
C PHE A 204 12.27 -2.60 10.93
N VAL A 205 12.11 -1.35 10.50
CA VAL A 205 10.87 -0.82 9.96
C VAL A 205 11.12 -0.17 8.60
N VAL A 206 10.21 -0.41 7.66
CA VAL A 206 10.20 0.15 6.30
C VAL A 206 9.03 1.10 6.16
N GLY A 207 9.30 2.31 5.70
CA GLY A 207 8.27 3.28 5.32
C GLY A 207 7.57 2.93 4.01
N ASP A 208 6.79 3.87 3.50
CA ASP A 208 5.96 3.73 2.31
C ASP A 208 6.79 3.47 1.05
N VAL A 209 6.38 2.47 0.26
CA VAL A 209 7.18 1.96 -0.87
C VAL A 209 6.62 2.43 -2.21
N HIS A 210 5.29 2.46 -2.38
CA HIS A 210 4.61 2.94 -3.58
C HIS A 210 5.18 2.37 -4.90
N GLY A 211 5.40 1.07 -4.98
CA GLY A 211 5.84 0.40 -6.21
C GLY A 211 7.26 0.71 -6.66
N TYR A 212 8.05 1.45 -5.86
CA TYR A 212 9.47 1.72 -6.10
C TYR A 212 10.33 0.52 -5.67
N LEU A 213 10.19 -0.59 -6.42
CA LEU A 213 10.82 -1.87 -6.12
C LEU A 213 12.35 -1.80 -6.10
N ASP A 214 12.95 -1.07 -7.04
CA ASP A 214 14.41 -0.95 -7.14
C ASP A 214 14.98 -0.21 -5.92
N GLU A 215 14.31 0.87 -5.49
CA GLU A 215 14.63 1.64 -4.30
C GLU A 215 14.46 0.79 -3.03
N LEU A 216 13.41 -0.03 -2.96
CA LEU A 216 13.20 -0.95 -1.84
C LEU A 216 14.34 -1.98 -1.74
N VAL A 217 14.67 -2.64 -2.86
CA VAL A 217 15.77 -3.62 -2.91
C VAL A 217 17.09 -2.97 -2.53
N ALA A 218 17.37 -1.76 -3.03
CA ALA A 218 18.57 -1.02 -2.68
C ALA A 218 18.63 -0.69 -1.17
N ALA A 219 17.53 -0.23 -0.59
CA ALA A 219 17.46 0.12 0.83
C ALA A 219 17.57 -1.10 1.75
N LEU A 220 16.89 -2.21 1.43
CA LEU A 220 16.99 -3.46 2.18
C LEU A 220 18.42 -4.02 2.13
N ARG A 221 19.07 -3.98 0.96
CA ARG A 221 20.45 -4.43 0.79
C ARG A 221 21.43 -3.54 1.57
N ALA A 222 21.22 -2.23 1.58
CA ALA A 222 22.04 -1.30 2.34
C ALA A 222 22.02 -1.59 3.86
N GLN A 223 20.91 -2.12 4.37
CA GLN A 223 20.78 -2.57 5.76
C GLN A 223 21.23 -4.03 5.98
N GLY A 224 21.69 -4.73 4.94
CA GLY A 224 22.08 -6.14 5.03
C GLY A 224 20.90 -7.10 5.25
N LEU A 225 19.66 -6.66 5.00
CA LEU A 225 18.46 -7.48 5.18
C LEU A 225 18.29 -8.53 4.09
N ILE A 226 18.77 -8.21 2.89
CA ILE A 226 18.77 -9.10 1.73
C ILE A 226 20.17 -9.17 1.08
N ASP A 227 20.44 -10.28 0.42
CA ASP A 227 21.68 -10.51 -0.31
C ASP A 227 21.68 -9.89 -1.73
N GLU A 228 22.74 -10.16 -2.50
CA GLU A 228 22.88 -9.70 -3.89
C GLU A 228 21.82 -10.31 -4.84
N ASN A 229 21.27 -11.47 -4.48
CA ASN A 229 20.22 -12.16 -5.23
C ASN A 229 18.81 -11.74 -4.80
N GLY A 230 18.69 -10.89 -3.77
CA GLY A 230 17.43 -10.44 -3.20
C GLY A 230 16.76 -11.46 -2.28
N GLY A 231 17.50 -12.43 -1.76
CA GLY A 231 17.05 -13.37 -0.73
C GLY A 231 17.34 -12.85 0.68
N TRP A 232 16.55 -13.26 1.67
CA TRP A 232 16.74 -12.91 3.08
C TRP A 232 18.14 -13.30 3.59
N ALA A 233 18.83 -12.33 4.20
CA ALA A 233 20.21 -12.50 4.68
C ALA A 233 20.42 -12.10 6.14
N ALA A 234 19.38 -11.61 6.83
CA ALA A 234 19.51 -11.05 8.18
C ALA A 234 19.18 -12.02 9.33
N GLY A 235 19.28 -13.33 9.10
CA GLY A 235 19.12 -14.34 10.17
C GLY A 235 17.81 -14.18 10.93
N ASN A 236 17.91 -13.97 12.25
CA ASN A 236 16.76 -13.81 13.15
C ASN A 236 16.21 -12.38 13.24
N ALA A 237 16.61 -11.47 12.34
CA ALA A 237 16.06 -10.12 12.30
C ALA A 237 14.54 -10.12 12.09
N ARG A 238 13.92 -9.04 12.54
CA ARG A 238 12.48 -8.80 12.49
C ARG A 238 12.26 -7.56 11.63
N LEU A 239 11.44 -7.68 10.59
CA LEU A 239 11.17 -6.61 9.65
C LEU A 239 9.67 -6.34 9.59
N TRP A 240 9.29 -5.07 9.70
CA TRP A 240 7.93 -4.61 9.50
C TRP A 240 7.85 -3.57 8.39
N PHE A 241 6.89 -3.72 7.49
CA PHE A 241 6.49 -2.70 6.53
C PHE A 241 5.25 -1.96 7.04
N LEU A 242 5.22 -0.64 6.94
CA LEU A 242 4.13 0.19 7.46
C LEU A 242 2.94 0.38 6.50
N GLY A 243 2.89 -0.38 5.41
CA GLY A 243 1.84 -0.30 4.39
C GLY A 243 2.27 0.48 3.14
N ASP A 244 1.32 0.74 2.25
CA ASP A 244 1.49 1.49 1.01
C ASP A 244 2.56 0.91 0.08
N PHE A 245 2.34 -0.36 -0.32
CA PHE A 245 3.20 -1.10 -1.24
C PHE A 245 3.00 -0.68 -2.69
N THR A 246 1.78 -0.29 -3.06
CA THR A 246 1.37 -0.10 -4.46
C THR A 246 1.09 1.35 -4.81
N ASP A 247 0.77 1.55 -6.10
CA ASP A 247 0.45 2.83 -6.74
C ASP A 247 1.64 3.79 -6.86
N ARG A 248 1.51 4.75 -7.78
CA ARG A 248 2.49 5.79 -8.15
C ARG A 248 3.74 5.25 -8.85
N GLY A 249 4.53 4.39 -8.19
CA GLY A 249 5.76 3.83 -8.76
C GLY A 249 5.50 2.75 -9.82
N PRO A 250 6.57 2.21 -10.42
CA PRO A 250 6.49 1.39 -11.62
C PRO A 250 6.17 -0.10 -11.40
N ASP A 251 6.27 -0.64 -10.18
CA ASP A 251 6.08 -2.07 -9.95
C ASP A 251 5.50 -2.41 -8.55
N GLY A 252 4.22 -2.07 -8.31
CA GLY A 252 3.55 -2.37 -7.05
C GLY A 252 3.37 -3.87 -6.78
N ILE A 253 3.02 -4.66 -7.81
CA ILE A 253 2.86 -6.11 -7.62
C ILE A 253 4.20 -6.79 -7.35
N GLY A 254 5.30 -6.33 -7.98
CA GLY A 254 6.64 -6.83 -7.69
C GLY A 254 7.09 -6.57 -6.26
N VAL A 255 6.68 -5.43 -5.67
CA VAL A 255 6.87 -5.15 -4.23
C VAL A 255 6.13 -6.17 -3.38
N ILE A 256 4.84 -6.43 -3.65
CA ILE A 256 4.05 -7.43 -2.91
C ILE A 256 4.69 -8.83 -3.03
N ASP A 257 5.07 -9.23 -4.24
CA ASP A 257 5.73 -10.52 -4.51
C ASP A 257 7.03 -10.66 -3.70
N LEU A 258 7.84 -9.60 -3.64
CA LEU A 258 9.06 -9.55 -2.84
C LEU A 258 8.75 -9.72 -1.35
N VAL A 259 7.81 -8.95 -0.80
CA VAL A 259 7.47 -9.00 0.64
C VAL A 259 6.94 -10.37 1.02
N MET A 260 6.02 -10.94 0.24
CA MET A 260 5.48 -12.28 0.46
C MET A 260 6.58 -13.36 0.49
N ARG A 261 7.56 -13.25 -0.42
CA ARG A 261 8.71 -14.16 -0.45
C ARG A 261 9.63 -13.97 0.76
N LEU A 262 9.98 -12.73 1.10
CA LEU A 262 10.81 -12.41 2.26
C LEU A 262 10.15 -12.86 3.57
N SER A 263 8.83 -12.79 3.70
CA SER A 263 8.10 -13.34 4.86
C SER A 263 8.40 -14.82 5.07
N ALA A 264 8.38 -15.63 3.99
CA ALA A 264 8.67 -17.06 4.07
C ALA A 264 10.15 -17.34 4.36
N GLU A 265 11.06 -16.62 3.70
CA GLU A 265 12.51 -16.79 3.88
C GLU A 265 12.97 -16.37 5.29
N ALA A 266 12.47 -15.24 5.80
CA ALA A 266 12.79 -14.77 7.15
C ALA A 266 12.33 -15.75 8.23
N ALA A 267 11.11 -16.28 8.10
CA ALA A 267 10.59 -17.30 9.01
C ALA A 267 11.45 -18.57 9.02
N ALA A 268 11.95 -19.01 7.86
CA ALA A 268 12.84 -20.15 7.75
C ALA A 268 14.22 -19.89 8.39
N ALA A 269 14.67 -18.65 8.43
CA ALA A 269 15.93 -18.23 9.05
C ALA A 269 15.82 -17.93 10.57
N GLY A 270 14.62 -18.05 11.16
CA GLY A 270 14.37 -17.77 12.58
C GLY A 270 14.05 -16.31 12.90
N GLY A 271 13.83 -15.49 11.87
CA GLY A 271 13.33 -14.12 11.97
C GLY A 271 11.88 -14.01 11.50
N TYR A 272 11.45 -12.80 11.14
CA TYR A 272 10.21 -12.62 10.39
C TYR A 272 10.27 -11.36 9.53
N CYS A 273 9.45 -11.34 8.48
CA CYS A 273 9.14 -10.17 7.68
C CYS A 273 7.62 -10.06 7.59
N LYS A 274 7.05 -8.98 8.11
CA LYS A 274 5.61 -8.75 8.26
C LYS A 274 5.24 -7.36 7.72
N ALA A 275 3.95 -7.13 7.54
CA ALA A 275 3.42 -5.95 6.87
C ALA A 275 2.12 -5.49 7.55
N LEU A 276 1.93 -4.17 7.58
CA LEU A 276 0.68 -3.53 7.95
C LEU A 276 -0.15 -3.18 6.72
N MET A 277 -1.46 -3.06 6.95
CA MET A 277 -2.42 -2.54 5.98
C MET A 277 -2.22 -1.03 5.80
N GLY A 278 -1.91 -0.58 4.58
CA GLY A 278 -1.98 0.82 4.19
C GLY A 278 -3.31 1.20 3.54
N ASN A 279 -3.52 2.49 3.29
CA ASN A 279 -4.72 2.91 2.56
C ASN A 279 -4.65 2.54 1.07
N HIS A 280 -3.46 2.40 0.48
CA HIS A 280 -3.34 1.98 -0.91
C HIS A 280 -3.67 0.49 -1.10
N GLU A 281 -3.41 -0.37 -0.12
CA GLU A 281 -3.88 -1.76 -0.15
C GLU A 281 -5.41 -1.82 -0.12
N LEU A 282 -6.05 -1.05 0.75
CA LEU A 282 -7.52 -0.93 0.81
C LEU A 282 -8.10 -0.42 -0.51
N LEU A 283 -7.44 0.56 -1.11
CA LEU A 283 -7.84 1.17 -2.37
C LEU A 283 -7.74 0.17 -3.54
N LEU A 284 -6.65 -0.60 -3.60
CA LEU A 284 -6.44 -1.63 -4.63
C LEU A 284 -7.39 -2.83 -4.46
N ILE A 285 -7.60 -3.30 -3.22
CA ILE A 285 -8.61 -4.31 -2.89
C ILE A 285 -9.99 -3.84 -3.35
N GLY A 286 -10.37 -2.63 -2.97
CA GLY A 286 -11.67 -2.06 -3.33
C GLY A 286 -11.83 -1.87 -4.84
N ALA A 287 -10.79 -1.41 -5.54
CA ALA A 287 -10.85 -1.27 -6.99
C ALA A 287 -11.05 -2.61 -7.70
N LYS A 288 -10.41 -3.68 -7.20
CA LYS A 288 -10.57 -5.04 -7.74
C LYS A 288 -11.93 -5.66 -7.43
N ARG A 289 -12.46 -5.45 -6.21
CA ARG A 289 -13.69 -6.09 -5.74
C ARG A 289 -14.96 -5.33 -6.13
N PHE A 290 -14.90 -4.00 -6.12
CA PHE A 290 -16.06 -3.13 -6.29
C PHE A 290 -16.02 -2.32 -7.59
N GLY A 291 -14.85 -2.08 -8.18
CA GLY A 291 -14.71 -1.38 -9.46
C GLY A 291 -15.41 -0.01 -9.44
N ASP A 292 -16.33 0.19 -10.39
CA ASP A 292 -17.15 1.39 -10.54
C ASP A 292 -18.43 1.40 -9.67
N THR A 293 -18.53 0.51 -8.66
CA THR A 293 -19.66 0.53 -7.72
C THR A 293 -19.67 1.86 -6.96
N PRO A 294 -20.79 2.61 -7.00
CA PRO A 294 -20.98 3.82 -6.21
C PRO A 294 -20.79 3.56 -4.72
N VAL A 295 -20.03 4.43 -4.06
CA VAL A 295 -19.95 4.51 -2.59
C VAL A 295 -20.38 5.89 -2.13
N ASN A 296 -20.99 5.94 -0.94
CA ASN A 296 -21.41 7.18 -0.33
C ASN A 296 -20.21 7.87 0.33
N SER A 297 -19.57 8.80 -0.39
CA SER A 297 -18.53 9.63 0.19
C SER A 297 -19.11 10.93 0.76
N GLY A 298 -18.46 11.50 1.78
CA GLY A 298 -18.87 12.79 2.35
C GLY A 298 -18.88 13.96 1.35
N ALA A 299 -18.25 13.79 0.18
CA ALA A 299 -18.22 14.75 -0.92
C ALA A 299 -19.15 14.38 -2.10
N GLY A 300 -20.02 13.37 -1.93
CA GLY A 300 -20.92 12.84 -2.96
C GLY A 300 -20.60 11.40 -3.35
N THR A 301 -21.13 10.93 -4.47
CA THR A 301 -20.85 9.57 -4.95
C THR A 301 -19.43 9.45 -5.48
N ALA A 302 -18.66 8.50 -4.97
CA ALA A 302 -17.34 8.12 -5.47
C ALA A 302 -17.32 6.65 -5.93
N THR A 303 -16.22 6.18 -6.52
CA THR A 303 -15.98 4.76 -6.78
C THR A 303 -14.52 4.43 -6.46
N PHE A 304 -14.26 3.18 -6.05
CA PHE A 304 -12.89 2.73 -5.79
C PHE A 304 -12.01 2.78 -7.04
N GLN A 305 -12.54 2.41 -8.20
CA GLN A 305 -11.77 2.44 -9.45
C GLN A 305 -11.33 3.87 -9.82
N ALA A 306 -12.21 4.86 -9.69
CA ALA A 306 -11.85 6.25 -9.94
C ALA A 306 -10.83 6.76 -8.91
N ALA A 307 -11.07 6.48 -7.63
CA ALA A 307 -10.18 6.90 -6.55
C ALA A 307 -8.79 6.26 -6.66
N TRP A 308 -8.72 4.99 -7.03
CA TRP A 308 -7.47 4.27 -7.27
C TRP A 308 -6.66 4.92 -8.40
N LEU A 309 -7.28 5.16 -9.56
CA LEU A 309 -6.61 5.84 -10.68
C LEU A 309 -6.13 7.25 -10.31
N LEU A 310 -6.92 8.01 -9.55
CA LEU A 310 -6.56 9.36 -9.08
C LEU A 310 -5.37 9.35 -8.12
N ASN A 311 -5.20 8.28 -7.33
CA ASN A 311 -4.12 8.15 -6.36
C ASN A 311 -2.87 7.44 -6.93
N GLY A 312 -2.77 7.34 -8.27
CA GLY A 312 -1.59 6.79 -8.94
C GLY A 312 -1.69 5.31 -9.28
N GLY A 313 -2.90 4.74 -9.28
CA GLY A 313 -3.14 3.36 -9.63
C GLY A 313 -2.55 2.96 -10.99
N GLN A 314 -1.74 1.90 -11.00
CA GLN A 314 -1.08 1.40 -12.20
C GLN A 314 -1.87 0.27 -12.85
N LYS A 315 -2.26 0.45 -14.12
CA LYS A 315 -3.07 -0.55 -14.85
C LYS A 315 -2.35 -1.90 -15.00
N HIS A 316 -1.05 -1.89 -15.23
CA HIS A 316 -0.27 -3.13 -15.33
C HIS A 316 -0.24 -3.90 -14.01
N ASP A 317 -0.34 -3.22 -12.87
CA ASP A 317 -0.42 -3.86 -11.55
C ASP A 317 -1.78 -4.53 -11.38
N MET A 318 -2.87 -3.86 -11.78
CA MET A 318 -4.21 -4.46 -11.79
C MET A 318 -4.29 -5.69 -12.70
N ASP A 319 -3.61 -5.68 -13.86
CA ASP A 319 -3.53 -6.81 -14.78
C ASP A 319 -2.77 -8.00 -14.18
N ARG A 320 -1.73 -7.74 -13.37
CA ARG A 320 -0.94 -8.75 -12.65
C ARG A 320 -1.54 -9.17 -11.31
N LEU A 321 -2.51 -8.44 -10.79
CA LEU A 321 -3.11 -8.69 -9.49
C LEU A 321 -3.91 -10.00 -9.47
N GLN A 322 -3.46 -10.94 -8.65
CA GLN A 322 -4.05 -12.27 -8.48
C GLN A 322 -4.74 -12.42 -7.13
N ASP A 323 -5.58 -13.46 -6.99
CA ASP A 323 -6.30 -13.76 -5.75
C ASP A 323 -5.36 -13.99 -4.55
N VAL A 324 -4.17 -14.52 -4.79
CA VAL A 324 -3.16 -14.72 -3.74
C VAL A 324 -2.68 -13.39 -3.15
N HIS A 325 -2.52 -12.35 -3.96
CA HIS A 325 -2.16 -11.00 -3.49
C HIS A 325 -3.32 -10.38 -2.71
N LEU A 326 -4.56 -10.53 -3.21
CA LEU A 326 -5.75 -10.02 -2.51
C LEU A 326 -5.94 -10.69 -1.16
N GLN A 327 -5.78 -12.02 -1.09
CA GLN A 327 -5.90 -12.77 0.16
C GLN A 327 -4.80 -12.41 1.15
N TRP A 328 -3.58 -12.18 0.66
CA TRP A 328 -2.48 -11.72 1.50
C TRP A 328 -2.76 -10.32 2.05
N MET A 329 -3.06 -9.33 1.19
CA MET A 329 -3.36 -7.96 1.62
C MET A 329 -4.55 -7.90 2.58
N SER A 330 -5.61 -8.67 2.34
CA SER A 330 -6.83 -8.66 3.17
C SER A 330 -6.63 -9.22 4.59
N ARG A 331 -5.45 -9.79 4.89
CA ARG A 331 -5.09 -10.35 6.19
C ARG A 331 -4.01 -9.55 6.92
N LEU A 332 -3.57 -8.43 6.35
CA LEU A 332 -2.58 -7.57 7.00
C LEU A 332 -3.20 -6.94 8.25
N ASP A 333 -2.40 -6.85 9.30
CA ASP A 333 -2.80 -6.17 10.53
C ASP A 333 -2.86 -4.66 10.29
N ALA A 334 -3.78 -3.97 10.96
CA ALA A 334 -3.89 -2.51 10.96
C ALA A 334 -2.92 -1.87 11.96
N VAL A 335 -2.75 -2.50 13.12
CA VAL A 335 -1.94 -2.00 14.24
C VAL A 335 -1.21 -3.17 14.91
N VAL A 336 0.03 -2.94 15.35
CA VAL A 336 0.81 -3.92 16.12
C VAL A 336 1.68 -3.22 17.16
N LEU A 337 1.91 -3.86 18.31
CA LEU A 337 2.90 -3.45 19.29
C LEU A 337 4.13 -4.36 19.21
N GLU A 338 5.30 -3.79 18.88
CA GLU A 338 6.55 -4.54 18.76
C GLU A 338 7.69 -3.79 19.45
N ASP A 339 8.44 -4.47 20.34
CA ASP A 339 9.51 -3.87 21.14
C ASP A 339 9.15 -2.49 21.68
N ASP A 340 7.96 -2.37 22.27
CA ASP A 340 7.50 -1.14 22.90
C ASP A 340 7.21 0.03 21.93
N HIS A 341 7.13 -0.27 20.63
CA HIS A 341 6.70 0.65 19.58
C HIS A 341 5.33 0.22 19.03
N LEU A 342 4.37 1.14 19.05
CA LEU A 342 3.08 0.96 18.40
C LEU A 342 3.24 1.31 16.92
N LEU A 343 3.21 0.29 16.05
CA LEU A 343 3.32 0.45 14.61
C LEU A 343 1.92 0.52 14.01
N LEU A 344 1.68 1.54 13.18
CA LEU A 344 0.42 1.78 12.48
C LEU A 344 0.70 2.53 11.18
N HIS A 345 -0.24 2.55 10.24
CA HIS A 345 0.03 3.12 8.92
C HIS A 345 0.08 4.66 8.92
N SER A 346 -0.92 5.31 9.52
CA SER A 346 -1.14 6.76 9.37
C SER A 346 -1.29 7.52 10.69
N ASP A 347 -0.85 8.77 10.73
CA ASP A 347 -0.87 9.60 11.94
C ASP A 347 -2.26 10.15 12.30
N THR A 348 -3.13 9.24 12.75
CA THR A 348 -4.51 9.51 13.17
C THR A 348 -4.91 8.72 14.42
N THR A 349 -5.88 9.23 15.17
CA THR A 349 -6.49 8.55 16.31
C THR A 349 -7.71 7.69 15.93
N GLU A 350 -8.13 7.67 14.65
CA GLU A 350 -9.33 6.95 14.20
C GLU A 350 -9.24 5.42 14.41
N TYR A 351 -8.04 4.88 14.68
CA TYR A 351 -7.87 3.49 15.10
C TYR A 351 -8.66 3.16 16.38
N LEU A 352 -8.84 4.14 17.28
CA LEU A 352 -9.61 4.02 18.53
C LEU A 352 -11.09 3.69 18.29
N GLU A 353 -11.62 3.93 17.08
CA GLU A 353 -13.00 3.62 16.75
C GLU A 353 -13.24 2.14 16.44
N TYR A 354 -12.19 1.35 16.20
CA TYR A 354 -12.30 -0.06 15.84
C TYR A 354 -12.20 -1.02 17.04
N GLY A 355 -11.82 -0.54 18.22
CA GLY A 355 -11.73 -1.40 19.39
C GLY A 355 -10.91 -0.87 20.55
N GLU A 356 -11.07 -1.52 21.71
CA GLU A 356 -10.37 -1.16 22.95
C GLU A 356 -8.98 -1.83 23.05
N THR A 357 -8.73 -2.89 22.27
CA THR A 357 -7.45 -3.61 22.19
C THR A 357 -6.90 -3.65 20.77
N ILE A 358 -5.62 -3.98 20.60
CA ILE A 358 -5.00 -4.14 19.28
C ILE A 358 -5.69 -5.26 18.49
N GLU A 359 -6.03 -6.36 19.18
CA GLU A 359 -6.76 -7.49 18.62
C GLU A 359 -8.14 -7.05 18.09
N ASP A 360 -8.90 -6.27 18.88
CA ASP A 360 -10.21 -5.77 18.44
C ASP A 360 -10.11 -4.91 17.18
N VAL A 361 -9.08 -4.05 17.09
CA VAL A 361 -8.85 -3.20 15.91
C VAL A 361 -8.60 -4.05 14.67
N ASN A 362 -7.71 -5.03 14.77
CA ASN A 362 -7.35 -5.90 13.65
C ASN A 362 -8.54 -6.78 13.23
N ASP A 363 -9.20 -7.42 14.20
CA ASP A 363 -10.37 -8.27 13.96
C ASP A 363 -11.50 -7.47 13.30
N THR A 364 -11.80 -6.26 13.79
CA THR A 364 -12.85 -5.40 13.21
C THR A 364 -12.53 -5.01 11.77
N VAL A 365 -11.28 -4.62 11.47
CA VAL A 365 -10.86 -4.29 10.11
C VAL A 365 -10.95 -5.51 9.19
N HIS A 366 -10.51 -6.69 9.64
CA HIS A 366 -10.63 -7.94 8.88
C HIS A 366 -12.09 -8.34 8.65
N GLU A 367 -12.96 -8.19 9.65
CA GLU A 367 -14.39 -8.45 9.52
C GLU A 367 -15.05 -7.53 8.50
N ILE A 368 -14.75 -6.23 8.50
CA ILE A 368 -15.22 -5.29 7.48
C ILE A 368 -14.79 -5.75 6.08
N LEU A 369 -13.51 -6.10 5.89
CA LEU A 369 -13.00 -6.58 4.61
C LEU A 369 -13.64 -7.90 4.17
N ASN A 370 -14.00 -8.78 5.12
CA ASN A 370 -14.63 -10.07 4.85
C ASN A 370 -16.13 -9.95 4.54
N ARG A 371 -16.83 -8.99 5.14
CA ARG A 371 -18.22 -8.68 4.81
C ARG A 371 -18.39 -8.19 3.38
N ASN A 372 -17.33 -7.60 2.82
CA ASN A 372 -17.26 -7.20 1.41
C ASN A 372 -18.36 -6.20 1.04
N ASP A 373 -18.62 -5.25 1.94
CA ASP A 373 -19.50 -4.12 1.71
C ASP A 373 -18.67 -2.89 1.24
N ALA A 374 -19.09 -2.27 0.14
CA ALA A 374 -18.29 -1.21 -0.47
C ALA A 374 -18.24 0.06 0.37
N ASP A 375 -19.32 0.43 1.06
CA ASP A 375 -19.38 1.65 1.87
C ASP A 375 -18.55 1.50 3.15
N GLU A 376 -18.60 0.33 3.78
CA GLU A 376 -17.79 0.06 4.98
C GLU A 376 -16.30 0.00 4.69
N VAL A 377 -15.89 -0.70 3.62
CA VAL A 377 -14.47 -0.73 3.21
C VAL A 377 -14.01 0.66 2.80
N TRP A 378 -14.89 1.47 2.21
CA TRP A 378 -14.58 2.85 1.86
C TRP A 378 -14.36 3.73 3.09
N ASP A 379 -15.15 3.56 4.16
CA ASP A 379 -14.91 4.29 5.41
C ASP A 379 -13.57 3.89 6.04
N VAL A 380 -13.20 2.60 6.02
CA VAL A 380 -11.87 2.17 6.49
C VAL A 380 -10.76 2.83 5.67
N PHE A 381 -10.85 2.78 4.34
CA PHE A 381 -9.92 3.48 3.45
C PHE A 381 -9.81 4.96 3.83
N ARG A 382 -10.94 5.65 3.97
CA ARG A 382 -11.00 7.08 4.31
C ARG A 382 -10.34 7.37 5.66
N LYS A 383 -10.56 6.54 6.68
CA LYS A 383 -9.94 6.70 8.00
C LYS A 383 -8.43 6.49 7.94
N PHE A 384 -7.97 5.50 7.17
CA PHE A 384 -6.54 5.27 6.99
C PHE A 384 -5.86 6.42 6.21
N THR A 385 -6.59 7.16 5.37
CA THR A 385 -6.06 8.37 4.72
C THR A 385 -5.94 9.60 5.62
N LYS A 386 -6.50 9.58 6.84
CA LYS A 386 -6.39 10.71 7.78
C LYS A 386 -4.94 10.92 8.18
N ARG A 387 -4.59 12.17 8.47
CA ARG A 387 -3.22 12.57 8.73
C ARG A 387 -3.14 13.78 9.64
N PHE A 388 -1.94 14.04 10.15
CA PHE A 388 -1.52 15.20 10.93
C PHE A 388 -2.14 15.32 12.32
N ALA A 389 -2.77 14.28 12.85
CA ALA A 389 -3.28 14.31 14.23
C ALA A 389 -2.16 14.53 15.25
N PHE A 390 -0.92 14.16 14.91
CA PHE A 390 0.23 14.25 15.82
C PHE A 390 1.09 15.51 15.60
N ARG A 391 0.78 16.35 14.61
CA ARG A 391 1.70 17.41 14.12
C ARG A 391 1.72 18.67 14.98
N ASP A 392 0.55 19.11 15.44
CA ASP A 392 0.37 20.42 16.09
C ASP A 392 0.53 20.34 17.62
N ASP A 393 0.24 21.43 18.34
CA ASP A 393 0.36 21.51 19.82
C ASP A 393 -0.45 20.44 20.58
N GLY A 394 -1.49 19.90 19.96
CA GLY A 394 -2.30 18.79 20.49
C GLY A 394 -1.78 17.39 20.13
N GLY A 395 -0.71 17.32 19.34
CA GLY A 395 -0.15 16.09 18.80
C GLY A 395 0.36 15.12 19.87
N PRO A 396 1.17 15.55 20.86
CA PRO A 396 1.61 14.69 21.94
C PRO A 396 0.44 14.03 22.70
N GLN A 397 -0.67 14.74 22.90
CA GLN A 397 -1.86 14.22 23.59
C GLN A 397 -2.57 13.15 22.73
N ALA A 398 -2.69 13.39 21.42
CA ALA A 398 -3.26 12.41 20.50
C ALA A 398 -2.43 11.10 20.46
N VAL A 399 -1.09 11.23 20.47
CA VAL A 399 -0.19 10.06 20.54
C VAL A 399 -0.34 9.35 21.89
N GLN A 400 -0.38 10.10 23.00
CA GLN A 400 -0.58 9.52 24.34
C GLN A 400 -1.92 8.79 24.48
N GLU A 401 -2.97 9.24 23.82
CA GLU A 401 -4.27 8.57 23.82
C GLU A 401 -4.17 7.16 23.20
N LEU A 402 -3.49 7.04 22.06
CA LEU A 402 -3.21 5.75 21.42
C LEU A 402 -2.33 4.86 22.31
N LEU A 403 -1.21 5.40 22.82
CA LEU A 403 -0.27 4.64 23.65
C LEU A 403 -0.89 4.22 25.00
N SER A 404 -1.80 5.02 25.56
CA SER A 404 -2.51 4.67 26.81
C SER A 404 -3.51 3.54 26.59
N THR A 405 -4.09 3.45 25.39
CA THR A 405 -5.07 2.41 25.02
C THR A 405 -4.36 1.12 24.60
N TYR A 406 -3.37 1.22 23.71
CA TYR A 406 -2.76 0.06 23.05
C TYR A 406 -1.37 -0.31 23.56
N GLY A 407 -0.78 0.49 24.44
CA GLY A 407 0.56 0.29 24.98
C GLY A 407 1.67 0.84 24.07
N GLY A 408 2.91 0.61 24.50
CA GLY A 408 4.11 1.18 23.86
C GLY A 408 4.53 2.52 24.45
N HIS A 409 5.72 2.97 24.07
CA HIS A 409 6.27 4.27 24.44
C HIS A 409 6.39 5.24 23.26
N ARG A 410 6.37 4.72 22.02
CA ARG A 410 6.37 5.53 20.79
C ARG A 410 5.47 4.95 19.73
N VAL A 411 4.85 5.81 18.94
CA VAL A 411 4.17 5.47 17.70
C VAL A 411 5.15 5.56 16.53
N VAL A 412 5.10 4.60 15.61
CA VAL A 412 5.87 4.61 14.36
C VAL A 412 4.90 4.48 13.21
N HIS A 413 4.95 5.41 12.24
CA HIS A 413 3.97 5.47 11.16
C HIS A 413 4.55 5.87 9.80
N GLY A 414 3.83 5.50 8.75
CA GLY A 414 4.04 5.89 7.35
C GLY A 414 3.07 7.00 6.92
N HIS A 415 2.55 6.93 5.68
CA HIS A 415 1.45 7.70 5.05
C HIS A 415 1.59 9.22 4.93
N SER A 416 2.20 9.85 5.93
CA SER A 416 2.41 11.28 6.05
C SER A 416 3.86 11.55 5.73
N PRO A 417 4.18 11.85 4.46
CA PRO A 417 5.55 12.10 4.06
C PRO A 417 6.20 13.15 4.95
N ILE A 418 7.42 12.86 5.39
CA ILE A 418 8.25 13.77 6.17
C ILE A 418 8.34 15.16 5.52
N PRO A 419 8.48 15.32 4.19
CA PRO A 419 8.45 16.64 3.56
C PRO A 419 7.17 17.45 3.86
N TYR A 420 6.01 16.79 3.99
CA TYR A 420 4.75 17.46 4.35
C TYR A 420 4.70 17.84 5.82
N LEU A 421 5.18 16.97 6.70
CA LEU A 421 5.30 17.26 8.14
C LEU A 421 6.22 18.47 8.39
N LEU A 422 7.33 18.55 7.66
CA LEU A 422 8.32 19.63 7.76
C LEU A 422 7.93 20.90 6.97
N GLY A 423 6.85 20.86 6.19
CA GLY A 423 6.47 21.98 5.32
C GLY A 423 7.45 22.26 4.17
N GLN A 424 8.23 21.26 3.74
CA GLN A 424 9.28 21.34 2.73
C GLN A 424 8.80 21.05 1.31
N VAL A 425 7.57 21.40 0.96
CA VAL A 425 7.07 21.19 -0.41
C VAL A 425 7.59 22.33 -1.28
N GLY A 426 8.42 22.01 -2.27
CA GLY A 426 8.93 22.99 -3.22
C GLY A 426 7.79 23.73 -3.91
N THR A 427 7.86 25.06 -3.91
CA THR A 427 7.11 25.85 -4.90
C THR A 427 7.65 25.49 -6.28
N GLU A 428 6.77 25.27 -7.26
CA GLU A 428 7.14 24.99 -8.67
C GLU A 428 8.08 26.06 -9.29
N ASP A 429 8.30 27.19 -8.62
CA ASP A 429 9.21 28.28 -9.01
C ASP A 429 10.64 28.19 -8.43
N SER A 430 11.01 27.14 -7.68
CA SER A 430 12.41 26.96 -7.29
C SER A 430 13.20 26.35 -8.44
N GLU A 431 13.92 27.19 -9.19
CA GLU A 431 15.02 26.79 -10.09
C GLU A 431 16.21 26.21 -9.30
N GLY A 432 15.97 25.20 -8.49
CA GLY A 432 16.94 24.49 -7.66
C GLY A 432 16.57 23.01 -7.63
N ASN A 433 17.37 22.19 -8.32
CA ASN A 433 17.23 20.74 -8.48
C ASN A 433 17.53 19.95 -7.19
N SER A 434 17.03 20.40 -6.04
CA SER A 434 17.19 19.71 -4.77
C SER A 434 15.81 19.38 -4.22
N GLY A 435 15.40 18.11 -4.35
CA GLY A 435 14.22 17.59 -3.68
C GLY A 435 14.31 17.75 -2.15
N PRO A 436 13.23 17.43 -1.42
CA PRO A 436 13.23 17.58 0.04
C PRO A 436 14.34 16.73 0.66
N ASN A 437 15.14 17.35 1.55
CA ASN A 437 16.27 16.67 2.16
C ASN A 437 15.79 15.84 3.37
N VAL A 438 15.42 14.59 3.12
CA VAL A 438 15.09 13.60 4.15
C VAL A 438 16.29 12.68 4.35
N ASP A 439 16.96 12.82 5.50
CA ASP A 439 18.16 12.05 5.84
C ASP A 439 17.89 10.85 6.76
N GLY A 440 16.68 10.76 7.29
CA GLY A 440 16.26 9.69 8.18
C GLY A 440 14.83 9.88 8.67
N PRO A 441 14.39 9.07 9.65
CA PRO A 441 13.06 9.17 10.21
C PRO A 441 12.87 10.50 10.95
N HIS A 442 11.65 11.01 10.96
CA HIS A 442 11.33 12.26 11.66
C HIS A 442 10.67 11.99 13.00
N VAL A 443 11.36 12.37 14.08
CA VAL A 443 10.85 12.25 15.45
C VAL A 443 10.17 13.55 15.85
N TYR A 444 8.91 13.47 16.31
CA TYR A 444 8.08 14.63 16.65
C TYR A 444 7.08 14.28 17.77
N ALA A 445 6.12 15.17 18.04
CA ALA A 445 5.13 15.04 19.12
C ALA A 445 5.81 14.75 20.48
N ASP A 446 6.71 15.63 20.91
CA ASP A 446 7.53 15.48 22.12
C ASP A 446 8.36 14.18 22.18
N GLY A 447 8.74 13.67 21.01
CA GLY A 447 9.52 12.44 20.88
C GLY A 447 8.69 11.17 20.98
N LEU A 448 7.36 11.27 20.93
CA LEU A 448 6.45 10.14 21.01
C LEU A 448 6.10 9.55 19.64
N ALA A 449 6.26 10.30 18.56
CA ALA A 449 5.95 9.82 17.20
C ALA A 449 7.20 9.80 16.30
N ILE A 450 7.29 8.77 15.46
CA ILE A 450 8.35 8.57 14.47
C ILE A 450 7.69 8.39 13.09
N ALA A 451 7.86 9.37 12.21
CA ALA A 451 7.45 9.26 10.81
C ALA A 451 8.55 8.58 9.99
N MET A 452 8.13 7.61 9.17
CA MET A 452 9.00 6.75 8.36
C MET A 452 8.79 6.94 6.85
N ASP A 453 7.74 7.64 6.43
CA ASP A 453 7.54 7.97 5.01
C ASP A 453 8.52 9.07 4.59
N GLY A 454 9.64 8.67 3.99
CA GLY A 454 10.63 9.61 3.48
C GLY A 454 10.22 10.35 2.21
N GLY A 455 9.01 10.10 1.67
CA GLY A 455 8.47 10.75 0.50
C GLY A 455 9.13 10.27 -0.79
N VAL A 456 9.31 8.95 -0.97
CA VAL A 456 9.90 8.36 -2.18
C VAL A 456 9.20 8.84 -3.47
N THR A 457 7.90 9.09 -3.39
CA THR A 457 7.05 9.64 -4.46
C THR A 457 7.34 11.11 -4.80
N MET A 458 8.12 11.79 -3.97
CA MET A 458 8.49 13.22 -4.07
C MET A 458 9.99 13.42 -4.22
N ALA A 459 10.68 12.44 -4.82
CA ALA A 459 12.15 12.39 -4.89
C ALA A 459 12.85 12.40 -3.52
N GLY A 460 12.12 12.02 -2.46
CA GLY A 460 12.68 11.69 -1.16
C GLY A 460 13.28 10.28 -1.14
N LYS A 461 13.58 9.76 0.05
CA LYS A 461 14.22 8.45 0.22
C LYS A 461 13.22 7.42 0.73
N LEU A 462 13.33 6.19 0.26
CA LEU A 462 12.71 5.05 0.93
C LEU A 462 13.52 4.73 2.19
N LEU A 463 12.88 4.78 3.36
CA LEU A 463 13.54 4.58 4.64
C LEU A 463 13.39 3.12 5.10
N VAL A 464 14.52 2.52 5.46
CA VAL A 464 14.61 1.25 6.20
C VAL A 464 15.50 1.52 7.42
N VAL A 465 14.94 1.43 8.62
CA VAL A 465 15.60 1.88 9.85
C VAL A 465 15.48 0.82 10.94
N GLN A 466 16.56 0.60 11.68
CA GLN A 466 16.56 -0.25 12.87
C GLN A 466 15.96 0.50 14.07
N LEU A 467 15.07 -0.16 14.82
CA LEU A 467 14.55 0.31 16.10
C LEU A 467 15.20 -0.44 17.29
N PRO A 468 15.25 0.18 18.48
CA PRO A 468 14.91 1.58 18.75
C PRO A 468 15.90 2.54 18.08
N LEU A 469 15.47 3.79 17.81
CA LEU A 469 16.40 4.81 17.31
C LEU A 469 17.44 5.12 18.40
N ASN A 470 18.72 4.98 18.05
CA ASN A 470 19.81 5.43 18.93
C ASN A 470 19.73 6.96 19.04
N GLY A 471 19.48 7.45 20.26
CA GLY A 471 19.25 8.87 20.56
C GLY A 471 20.46 9.77 20.39
#